data_AF-A0A830GLY2-F1
#
_entry.id   AF-A0A830GLY2-F1
#
_cell.length_a   1.000
_cell.length_b   1.000
_cell.length_c   1.000
_cell.angle_alpha   90.00
_cell.angle_beta   90.00
_cell.angle_gamma   90.00
#
_symmetry.space_group_name_H-M   'P 1'
#
loop_
_entity.id
_entity.type
_entity.pdbx_description
1 polymer ?
#
loop_
_entity_poly.entity_id
_entity_poly.type
_entity_poly.pdbx_seq_one_letter_code
_entity_poly.pdbx_strand_id
1 'polypeptide(L)'
;MRRPLAIATLLLSVALVAVGGAAVAGVGPFQTPPDVRITDDHPSEPVLQPFEYDGRSAQPIDYVHVGTPSDGRPKPVGFVVVNAGPAREVPMSVGHSPTETNIVDRTVTMPENTTVVFLFHEAATYRVTVQTERGVGEYVVEPSDFDCNERSYGVRVEAGGQTLLTQKATTMACG
;
A
#
# COMPACT_ATOMS: atom_id res chain seq x y z
N MET A 1 17.40 23.43 -56.22
CA MET A 1 15.96 23.13 -56.34
C MET A 1 15.45 22.64 -54.99
N ARG A 2 14.46 23.36 -54.44
CA ARG A 2 13.43 23.05 -53.42
C ARG A 2 13.63 21.88 -52.43
N ARG A 3 13.60 22.20 -51.12
CA ARG A 3 13.03 21.34 -50.06
C ARG A 3 11.50 21.23 -50.24
N PRO A 4 10.85 20.17 -49.72
CA PRO A 4 9.95 20.39 -48.59
C PRO A 4 9.92 19.26 -47.52
N LEU A 5 9.38 19.65 -46.36
CA LEU A 5 8.94 18.83 -45.21
C LEU A 5 7.86 17.80 -45.58
N ALA A 6 7.73 16.72 -44.79
CA ALA A 6 6.45 16.33 -44.16
C ALA A 6 6.64 15.30 -43.03
N ILE A 7 6.05 15.61 -41.88
CA ILE A 7 5.83 14.79 -40.68
C ILE A 7 4.51 14.02 -40.89
N ALA A 8 4.43 12.74 -40.48
CA ALA A 8 3.16 12.09 -40.16
C ALA A 8 3.35 10.98 -39.12
N THR A 9 2.92 11.30 -37.91
CA THR A 9 2.68 10.43 -36.75
C THR A 9 1.59 9.41 -37.08
N LEU A 10 1.75 8.13 -36.71
CA LEU A 10 0.63 7.20 -36.61
C LEU A 10 0.64 6.51 -35.24
N LEU A 11 -0.24 6.99 -34.38
CA LEU A 11 -0.72 6.32 -33.17
C LEU A 11 -1.59 5.14 -33.60
N LEU A 12 -1.32 3.94 -33.09
CA LEU A 12 -2.33 2.89 -33.06
C LEU A 12 -2.30 2.19 -31.69
N SER A 13 -3.16 2.71 -30.82
CA SER A 13 -3.57 2.10 -29.56
C SER A 13 -4.52 0.94 -29.89
N VAL A 14 -4.16 -0.30 -29.52
CA VAL A 14 -5.12 -1.41 -29.46
C VAL A 14 -5.14 -1.91 -28.02
N ALA A 15 -6.28 -1.67 -27.39
CA ALA A 15 -6.62 -2.10 -26.05
C ALA A 15 -6.60 -3.64 -25.97
N LEU A 16 -5.84 -4.16 -25.01
CA LEU A 16 -5.87 -5.58 -24.65
C LEU A 16 -7.08 -5.78 -23.72
N VAL A 17 -8.20 -6.25 -24.26
CA VAL A 17 -9.35 -6.71 -23.45
C VAL A 17 -9.01 -8.10 -22.92
N ALA A 18 -8.93 -8.20 -21.59
CA ALA A 18 -8.74 -9.44 -20.87
C ALA A 18 -9.95 -10.37 -21.04
N VAL A 19 -9.70 -11.60 -21.51
CA VAL A 19 -10.59 -12.74 -21.30
C VAL A 19 -9.71 -13.91 -20.86
N GLY A 20 -9.34 -13.91 -19.58
CA GLY A 20 -8.68 -15.04 -18.94
C GLY A 20 -9.74 -16.04 -18.48
N GLY A 21 -9.99 -17.07 -19.30
CA GLY A 21 -10.83 -18.20 -18.91
C GLY A 21 -10.18 -18.98 -17.77
N ALA A 22 -10.96 -19.22 -16.71
CA ALA A 22 -10.55 -19.96 -15.54
C ALA A 22 -10.24 -21.43 -15.88
N ALA A 23 -9.00 -21.86 -15.62
CA ALA A 23 -8.68 -23.26 -15.41
C ALA A 23 -8.63 -23.50 -13.90
N VAL A 24 -9.68 -24.11 -13.37
CA VAL A 24 -9.79 -24.46 -11.95
C VAL A 24 -8.98 -25.75 -11.73
N ALA A 25 -7.70 -25.60 -11.41
CA ALA A 25 -6.89 -26.67 -10.83
C ALA A 25 -6.84 -26.44 -9.31
N GLY A 26 -7.19 -27.47 -8.54
CA GLY A 26 -7.35 -27.42 -7.08
C GLY A 26 -6.14 -26.80 -6.39
N VAL A 27 -6.36 -25.66 -5.75
CA VAL A 27 -5.38 -24.93 -4.96
C VAL A 27 -5.57 -25.29 -3.50
N GLY A 28 -4.49 -25.75 -2.85
CA GLY A 28 -4.47 -25.83 -1.39
C GLY A 28 -4.75 -24.46 -0.76
N PRO A 29 -5.05 -24.38 0.54
CA PRO A 29 -5.56 -23.16 1.21
C PRO A 29 -4.60 -21.96 1.25
N PHE A 30 -3.47 -22.00 0.54
CA PHE A 30 -2.40 -20.98 0.56
C PHE A 30 -2.09 -20.35 -0.80
N GLN A 31 -2.89 -20.55 -1.85
CA GLN A 31 -2.53 -20.11 -3.21
C GLN A 31 -3.41 -18.99 -3.80
N THR A 32 -4.38 -18.47 -3.06
CA THR A 32 -5.17 -17.32 -3.52
C THR A 32 -4.65 -16.06 -2.84
N PRO A 33 -4.30 -15.00 -3.60
CA PRO A 33 -3.94 -13.74 -2.98
C PRO A 33 -5.14 -13.18 -2.19
N PRO A 34 -4.90 -12.47 -1.08
CA PRO A 34 -5.98 -11.86 -0.31
C PRO A 34 -6.71 -10.81 -1.15
N ASP A 35 -7.99 -10.64 -0.87
CA ASP A 35 -8.79 -9.61 -1.52
C ASP A 35 -8.36 -8.21 -1.03
N VAL A 36 -8.49 -7.22 -1.90
CA VAL A 36 -8.06 -5.83 -1.59
C VAL A 36 -9.24 -4.88 -1.74
N ARG A 37 -9.51 -4.11 -0.68
CA ARG A 37 -10.56 -3.09 -0.66
C ARG A 37 -9.98 -1.73 -0.30
N ILE A 38 -10.26 -0.74 -1.13
CA ILE A 38 -9.85 0.66 -0.92
C ILE A 38 -11.10 1.46 -0.54
N THR A 39 -11.00 2.31 0.49
CA THR A 39 -12.08 3.16 0.97
C THR A 39 -11.53 4.44 1.61
N ASP A 40 -12.34 5.49 1.63
CA ASP A 40 -12.12 6.71 2.41
C ASP A 40 -12.75 6.65 3.81
N ASP A 41 -13.55 5.62 4.09
CA ASP A 41 -14.19 5.42 5.39
C ASP A 41 -13.17 5.01 6.45
N HIS A 42 -13.26 5.65 7.61
CA HIS A 42 -12.45 5.28 8.76
C HIS A 42 -12.75 3.83 9.18
N PRO A 43 -11.72 3.00 9.44
CA PRO A 43 -11.93 1.65 9.91
C PRO A 43 -12.66 1.65 11.25
N SER A 44 -13.61 0.74 11.42
CA SER A 44 -14.32 0.54 12.69
C SER A 44 -13.47 -0.22 13.73
N GLU A 45 -12.40 -0.88 13.28
CA GLU A 45 -11.46 -1.60 14.14
C GLU A 45 -10.40 -0.65 14.74
N PRO A 46 -9.92 -0.93 15.96
CA PRO A 46 -8.84 -0.16 16.55
C PRO A 46 -7.55 -0.41 15.77
N VAL A 47 -7.17 0.56 14.95
CA VAL A 47 -5.84 0.65 14.36
C VAL A 47 -5.07 1.66 15.18
N LEU A 48 -3.84 1.34 15.57
CA LEU A 48 -2.98 2.31 16.26
C LEU A 48 -2.96 3.62 15.48
N GLN A 49 -3.31 4.70 16.21
CA GLN A 49 -3.66 6.04 15.75
C GLN A 49 -2.85 6.57 14.56
N PRO A 50 -3.42 7.52 13.77
CA PRO A 50 -2.76 8.10 12.62
C PRO A 50 -1.38 8.65 12.99
N PHE A 51 -0.42 8.42 12.11
CA PHE A 51 0.96 8.84 12.28
C PHE A 51 1.02 10.34 12.61
N GLU A 52 1.42 10.69 13.84
CA GLU A 52 1.72 12.09 14.17
C GLU A 52 3.05 12.50 13.51
N TYR A 53 3.00 13.54 12.69
CA TYR A 53 4.16 14.19 12.08
C TYR A 53 4.24 15.61 12.61
N ASP A 54 5.36 15.98 13.25
CA ASP A 54 5.59 17.33 13.81
C ASP A 54 4.46 17.80 14.75
N GLY A 55 3.94 16.89 15.58
CA GLY A 55 2.80 17.17 16.47
C GLY A 55 1.46 17.39 15.76
N ARG A 56 1.38 17.09 14.46
CA ARG A 56 0.15 17.12 13.66
C ARG A 56 -0.25 15.71 13.26
N SER A 57 -1.51 15.36 13.47
CA SER A 57 -2.07 14.15 12.87
C SER A 57 -2.27 14.40 11.37
N ALA A 58 -1.52 13.67 10.54
CA ALA A 58 -1.71 13.71 9.10
C ALA A 58 -3.03 13.02 8.73
N GLN A 59 -3.83 13.62 7.85
CA GLN A 59 -5.19 13.13 7.55
C GLN A 59 -5.14 11.93 6.58
N PRO A 60 -5.76 10.79 6.92
CA PRO A 60 -5.93 9.70 5.98
C PRO A 60 -6.80 10.13 4.80
N ILE A 61 -6.31 9.87 3.58
CA ILE A 61 -7.07 10.08 2.34
C ILE A 61 -7.54 8.76 1.74
N ASP A 62 -6.89 7.65 2.09
CA ASP A 62 -7.24 6.29 1.66
C ASP A 62 -6.91 5.30 2.78
N TYR A 63 -7.80 4.31 2.94
CA TYR A 63 -7.59 3.07 3.67
C TYR A 63 -7.58 1.90 2.70
N VAL A 64 -6.54 1.07 2.78
CA VAL A 64 -6.33 -0.11 1.95
C VAL A 64 -6.42 -1.34 2.85
N HIS A 65 -7.54 -2.04 2.83
CA HIS A 65 -7.72 -3.30 3.52
C HIS A 65 -7.21 -4.44 2.66
N VAL A 66 -6.33 -5.26 3.23
CA VAL A 66 -5.77 -6.46 2.62
C VAL A 66 -6.22 -7.67 3.42
N GLY A 67 -7.03 -8.52 2.78
CA GLY A 67 -7.69 -9.65 3.43
C GLY A 67 -8.97 -9.26 4.15
N THR A 68 -9.62 -10.26 4.73
CA THR A 68 -10.92 -10.08 5.41
C THR A 68 -10.71 -9.70 6.88
N PRO A 69 -11.31 -8.58 7.37
CA PRO A 69 -11.27 -8.24 8.78
C PRO A 69 -11.76 -9.40 9.66
N SER A 70 -11.07 -9.62 10.78
CA SER A 70 -11.48 -10.64 11.76
C SER A 70 -12.02 -9.98 13.03
N ASP A 71 -13.04 -10.58 13.65
CA ASP A 71 -13.71 -10.03 14.84
C ASP A 71 -12.86 -10.15 16.14
N GLY A 72 -11.56 -10.44 16.05
CA GLY A 72 -10.78 -10.81 17.23
C GLY A 72 -9.26 -10.73 17.09
N ARG A 73 -8.65 -11.91 16.98
CA ARG A 73 -7.19 -12.15 16.96
C ARG A 73 -6.85 -13.08 15.76
N PRO A 74 -5.69 -12.91 15.11
CA PRO A 74 -4.67 -11.89 15.38
C PRO A 74 -5.18 -10.47 15.07
N LYS A 75 -4.58 -9.47 15.71
CA LYS A 75 -4.89 -8.07 15.42
C LYS A 75 -4.34 -7.69 14.04
N PRO A 76 -5.00 -6.76 13.33
CA PRO A 76 -4.50 -6.31 12.05
C PRO A 76 -3.16 -5.57 12.23
N VAL A 77 -2.29 -5.69 11.23
CA VAL A 77 -1.04 -4.92 11.18
C VAL A 77 -1.27 -3.68 10.33
N GLY A 78 -0.99 -2.50 10.90
CA GLY A 78 -1.07 -1.23 10.19
C GLY A 78 0.25 -0.86 9.51
N PHE A 79 0.19 -0.32 8.30
CA PHE A 79 1.32 0.35 7.66
C PHE A 79 0.89 1.70 7.09
N VAL A 80 1.58 2.77 7.45
CA VAL A 80 1.18 4.13 7.10
C VAL A 80 2.22 4.79 6.21
N VAL A 81 1.78 5.35 5.08
CA VAL A 81 2.59 6.23 4.24
C VAL A 81 2.19 7.66 4.49
N VAL A 82 3.15 8.52 4.82
CA VAL A 82 2.92 9.94 5.17
C VAL A 82 3.60 10.84 4.16
N ASN A 83 2.86 11.80 3.58
CA ASN A 83 3.48 12.88 2.80
C ASN A 83 3.81 14.07 3.70
N ALA A 84 5.07 14.17 4.11
CA ALA A 84 5.64 15.23 4.94
C ALA A 84 6.24 16.38 4.10
N GLY A 85 5.63 16.65 2.94
CA GLY A 85 6.12 17.64 1.99
C GLY A 85 5.04 18.17 1.07
N PRO A 86 5.41 18.97 0.06
CA PRO A 86 4.48 19.43 -0.97
C PRO A 86 3.70 18.29 -1.62
N ALA A 87 2.53 18.60 -2.16
CA ALA A 87 1.69 17.66 -2.89
C ALA A 87 2.49 16.94 -3.99
N ARG A 88 2.30 15.63 -4.10
CA ARG A 88 3.06 14.77 -5.03
C ARG A 88 2.32 13.49 -5.38
N GLU A 89 2.74 12.89 -6.47
CA GLU A 89 2.37 11.52 -6.82
C GLU A 89 3.32 10.54 -6.12
N VAL A 90 2.75 9.54 -5.45
CA VAL A 90 3.50 8.51 -4.74
C VAL A 90 3.08 7.14 -5.27
N PRO A 91 3.90 6.50 -6.14
CA PRO A 91 3.73 5.11 -6.49
C PRO A 91 3.91 4.21 -5.27
N MET A 92 2.96 3.31 -5.05
CA MET A 92 2.93 2.35 -3.96
C MET A 92 2.57 0.98 -4.50
N SER A 93 3.26 -0.04 -4.02
CA SER A 93 2.90 -1.43 -4.31
C SER A 93 2.97 -2.30 -3.06
N VAL A 94 2.19 -3.39 -3.08
CA VAL A 94 2.18 -4.41 -2.04
C VAL A 94 2.33 -5.77 -2.72
N GLY A 95 3.47 -6.42 -2.49
CA GLY A 95 3.72 -7.80 -2.90
C GLY A 95 3.26 -8.78 -1.82
N HIS A 96 2.49 -9.79 -2.21
CA HIS A 96 2.09 -10.91 -1.37
C HIS A 96 3.02 -12.10 -1.66
N SER A 97 3.90 -12.41 -0.72
CA SER A 97 4.99 -13.37 -0.97
C SER A 97 4.51 -14.82 -1.16
N PRO A 98 3.49 -15.34 -0.45
CA PRO A 98 2.99 -16.71 -0.68
C PRO A 98 2.55 -17.00 -2.12
N THR A 99 2.05 -15.98 -2.83
CA THR A 99 1.60 -16.10 -4.22
C THR A 99 2.53 -15.41 -5.22
N GLU A 100 3.57 -14.72 -4.76
CA GLU A 100 4.48 -13.89 -5.56
C GLU A 100 3.78 -12.85 -6.45
N THR A 101 2.61 -12.35 -6.01
CA THR A 101 1.80 -11.39 -6.77
C THR A 101 1.81 -10.00 -6.13
N ASN A 102 1.82 -8.95 -6.94
CA ASN A 102 1.46 -7.61 -6.47
C ASN A 102 -0.06 -7.51 -6.34
N ILE A 103 -0.55 -7.37 -5.11
CA ILE A 103 -1.97 -7.23 -4.78
C ILE A 103 -2.42 -5.76 -4.73
N VAL A 104 -1.45 -4.85 -4.58
CA VAL A 104 -1.63 -3.41 -4.78
C VAL A 104 -0.54 -2.92 -5.71
N ASP A 105 -0.90 -2.12 -6.70
CA ASP A 105 0.03 -1.37 -7.55
C ASP A 105 -0.68 -0.11 -8.03
N ARG A 106 -0.40 1.03 -7.40
CA ARG A 106 -1.08 2.29 -7.68
C ARG A 106 -0.23 3.51 -7.38
N THR A 107 -0.48 4.57 -8.13
CA THR A 107 0.02 5.91 -7.83
C THR A 107 -1.06 6.71 -7.14
N VAL A 108 -0.75 7.29 -5.98
CA VAL A 108 -1.67 8.15 -5.22
C VAL A 108 -1.20 9.59 -5.28
N THR A 109 -2.09 10.51 -5.65
CA THR A 109 -1.83 11.95 -5.46
C THR A 109 -2.04 12.28 -3.98
N MET A 110 -0.96 12.52 -3.27
CA MET A 110 -0.96 12.85 -1.84
C MET A 110 -0.77 14.36 -1.67
N PRO A 111 -1.78 15.11 -1.18
CA PRO A 111 -1.58 16.48 -0.71
C PRO A 111 -0.55 16.57 0.43
N GLU A 112 -0.18 17.78 0.80
CA GLU A 112 0.67 17.99 1.99
C GLU A 112 -0.05 17.48 3.25
N ASN A 113 0.68 16.80 4.13
CA ASN A 113 0.20 16.34 5.42
C ASN A 113 -0.97 15.34 5.35
N THR A 114 -0.98 14.47 4.33
CA THR A 114 -1.93 13.36 4.20
C THR A 114 -1.28 12.01 4.37
N THR A 115 -2.10 10.98 4.62
CA THR A 115 -1.65 9.59 4.76
C THR A 115 -2.44 8.62 3.89
N VAL A 116 -1.78 7.54 3.50
CA VAL A 116 -2.43 6.30 3.05
C VAL A 116 -2.19 5.25 4.13
N VAL A 117 -3.25 4.57 4.56
CA VAL A 117 -3.19 3.57 5.62
C VAL A 117 -3.47 2.19 5.02
N PHE A 118 -2.54 1.27 5.17
CA PHE A 118 -2.71 -0.14 4.83
C PHE A 118 -3.05 -0.93 6.09
N LEU A 119 -4.04 -1.82 5.99
CA LEU A 119 -4.51 -2.68 7.05
C LEU A 119 -4.44 -4.12 6.57
N PHE A 120 -3.48 -4.86 7.10
CA PHE A 120 -3.31 -6.27 6.80
C PHE A 120 -4.08 -7.10 7.82
N HIS A 121 -5.04 -7.89 7.35
CA HIS A 121 -5.95 -8.68 8.20
C HIS A 121 -5.58 -10.16 8.27
N GLU A 122 -4.80 -10.63 7.30
CA GLU A 122 -4.44 -12.04 7.16
C GLU A 122 -2.94 -12.23 7.37
N ALA A 123 -2.55 -13.22 8.17
CA ALA A 123 -1.15 -13.46 8.48
C ALA A 123 -0.41 -13.98 7.24
N ALA A 124 0.44 -13.15 6.66
CA ALA A 124 1.32 -13.48 5.55
C ALA A 124 2.51 -12.52 5.49
N THR A 125 3.46 -12.81 4.60
CA THR A 125 4.54 -11.87 4.30
C THR A 125 4.10 -10.90 3.22
N TYR A 126 4.03 -9.62 3.58
CA TYR A 126 3.74 -8.52 2.65
C TYR A 126 4.96 -7.63 2.50
N ARG A 127 5.35 -7.34 1.26
CA ARG A 127 6.35 -6.31 0.94
C ARG A 127 5.64 -5.06 0.49
N VAL A 128 5.70 -4.00 1.30
CA VAL A 128 5.20 -2.68 0.92
C VAL A 128 6.35 -1.86 0.34
N THR A 129 6.17 -1.37 -0.88
CA THR A 129 7.15 -0.52 -1.57
C THR A 129 6.53 0.84 -1.82
N VAL A 130 7.23 1.90 -1.40
CA VAL A 130 6.88 3.30 -1.62
C VAL A 130 7.98 3.93 -2.43
N GLN A 131 7.68 4.35 -3.65
CA GLN A 131 8.66 4.92 -4.56
C GLN A 131 8.47 6.43 -4.66
N THR A 132 9.57 7.15 -4.81
CA THR A 132 9.61 8.58 -5.11
C THR A 132 10.68 8.84 -6.16
N GLU A 133 10.73 10.06 -6.69
CA GLU A 133 11.80 10.47 -7.61
C GLU A 133 13.21 10.40 -6.99
N ARG A 134 13.32 10.32 -5.67
CA ARG A 134 14.59 10.39 -4.93
C ARG A 134 14.93 9.11 -4.17
N GLY A 135 14.11 8.08 -4.23
CA GLY A 135 14.41 6.81 -3.57
C GLY A 135 13.24 5.83 -3.52
N VAL A 136 13.51 4.69 -2.90
CA VAL A 136 12.55 3.63 -2.66
C VAL A 136 12.59 3.33 -1.16
N GLY A 137 11.44 3.44 -0.51
CA GLY A 137 11.22 2.92 0.84
C GLY A 137 10.57 1.55 0.74
N GLU A 138 11.20 0.53 1.32
CA GLU A 138 10.61 -0.80 1.41
C GLU A 138 10.39 -1.18 2.87
N TYR A 139 9.29 -1.89 3.12
CA TYR A 139 9.00 -2.49 4.40
C TYR A 139 8.43 -3.89 4.21
N VAL A 140 8.81 -4.80 5.10
CA VAL A 140 8.29 -6.17 5.11
C VAL A 140 7.46 -6.33 6.37
N VAL A 141 6.17 -6.60 6.19
CA VAL A 141 5.30 -7.11 7.24
C VAL A 141 5.50 -8.62 7.28
N GLU A 142 5.87 -9.15 8.44
CA GLU A 142 6.11 -10.58 8.62
C GLU A 142 4.87 -11.28 9.18
N PRO A 143 4.68 -12.60 8.92
CA PRO A 143 3.62 -13.37 9.55
C PRO A 143 3.66 -13.32 11.08
N SER A 144 4.85 -13.12 11.66
CA SER A 144 5.08 -12.99 13.10
C SER A 144 4.56 -11.67 13.70
N ASP A 145 4.26 -10.66 12.87
CA ASP A 145 3.64 -9.40 13.30
C ASP A 145 2.16 -9.55 13.64
N PHE A 146 1.52 -10.62 13.16
CA PHE A 146 0.12 -10.92 13.40
C PHE A 146 -0.04 -11.68 14.72
N ASP A 147 0.03 -10.94 15.83
CA ASP A 147 -0.15 -11.47 17.17
C ASP A 147 -1.35 -10.82 17.87
N CYS A 148 -1.45 -10.98 19.19
CA CYS A 148 -2.50 -10.34 19.97
C CYS A 148 -2.26 -8.85 20.24
N ASN A 149 -1.11 -8.30 19.86
CA ASN A 149 -0.78 -6.89 20.03
C ASN A 149 -1.19 -6.09 18.81
N GLU A 150 -1.53 -4.84 19.03
CA GLU A 150 -1.71 -3.91 17.92
C GLU A 150 -0.32 -3.44 17.47
N ARG A 151 -0.08 -3.43 16.15
CA ARG A 151 1.20 -3.02 15.56
C ARG A 151 0.98 -2.04 14.42
N SER A 152 1.79 -0.99 14.38
CA SER A 152 1.85 -0.12 13.22
C SER A 152 3.26 0.33 12.86
N TYR A 153 3.48 0.40 11.55
CA TYR A 153 4.71 0.80 10.91
C TYR A 153 4.45 1.97 9.97
N GLY A 154 5.50 2.62 9.47
CA GLY A 154 5.28 3.59 8.41
C GLY A 154 6.53 4.07 7.69
N VAL A 155 6.27 4.65 6.52
CA VAL A 155 7.25 5.37 5.71
C VAL A 155 6.83 6.83 5.64
N ARG A 156 7.78 7.71 5.92
CA ARG A 156 7.64 9.14 5.71
C ARG A 156 8.29 9.54 4.40
N VAL A 157 7.56 10.26 3.56
CA VAL A 157 8.08 10.91 2.37
C VAL A 157 8.38 12.36 2.72
N GLU A 158 9.65 12.70 2.85
CA GLU A 158 10.11 14.03 3.28
C GLU A 158 9.82 15.11 2.23
N ALA A 159 9.92 16.38 2.63
CA ALA A 159 9.81 17.54 1.73
C ALA A 159 10.68 17.41 0.47
N GLY A 160 11.92 16.93 0.63
CA GLY A 160 12.84 16.68 -0.47
C GLY A 160 12.57 15.39 -1.27
N GLY A 161 11.52 14.63 -0.98
CA GLY A 161 11.21 13.40 -1.71
C GLY A 161 11.94 12.16 -1.21
N GLN A 162 12.83 12.26 -0.23
CA GLN A 162 13.46 11.09 0.37
C GLN A 162 12.42 10.28 1.18
N THR A 163 12.53 8.96 1.12
CA THR A 163 11.75 8.05 1.97
C THR A 163 12.54 7.76 3.25
N LEU A 164 11.88 7.81 4.40
CA LEU A 164 12.43 7.42 5.69
C LEU A 164 11.51 6.39 6.34
N LEU A 165 12.05 5.20 6.61
CA LEU A 165 11.33 4.17 7.34
C LEU A 165 11.31 4.51 8.83
N THR A 166 10.15 4.42 9.47
CA THR A 166 9.98 4.61 10.91
C THR A 166 9.16 3.46 11.49
N GLN A 167 9.75 2.67 12.40
CA GLN A 167 9.01 1.75 13.27
C GLN A 167 8.38 2.56 14.40
N LYS A 168 7.07 2.45 14.62
CA LYS A 168 6.38 3.49 15.41
C LYS A 168 5.61 3.03 16.63
N ALA A 169 4.81 1.97 16.57
CA ALA A 169 3.98 1.65 17.74
C ALA A 169 3.65 0.16 17.86
N THR A 170 3.79 -0.33 19.09
CA THR A 170 3.23 -1.61 19.53
C THR A 170 2.50 -1.34 20.84
N THR A 171 1.20 -1.63 20.87
CA THR A 171 0.42 -1.61 22.11
C THR A 171 0.20 -3.04 22.55
N MET A 172 0.69 -3.36 23.75
CA MET A 172 0.52 -4.70 24.30
C MET A 172 -0.95 -4.94 24.65
N ALA A 173 -1.59 -5.85 23.92
CA ALA A 173 -2.96 -6.32 24.18
C ALA A 173 -3.02 -7.83 24.48
N CYS A 174 -1.86 -8.49 24.51
CA CYS A 174 -1.70 -9.84 25.05
C CYS A 174 -1.76 -9.79 26.59
N GLY A 175 -2.96 -9.99 27.14
CA GLY A 175 -3.20 -10.44 28.52
C GLY A 175 -3.53 -11.92 28.54
#